data_AF-A0A7J3S6Z3-F1
#
_entry.id   AF-A0A7J3S6Z3-F1
#
_cell.length_a   1.000
_cell.length_b   1.000
_cell.length_c   1.000
_cell.angle_alpha   90.00
_cell.angle_beta   90.00
_cell.angle_gamma   90.00
#
_symmetry.space_group_name_H-M   'P 1'
#
loop_
_entity.id
_entity.type
_entity.pdbx_description
1 polymer ?
#
loop_
_entity_poly.entity_id
_entity_poly.type
_entity_poly.pdbx_seq_one_letter_code
_entity_poly.pdbx_strand_id
1 'polypeptide(L)'
;MAIGKESLERIFDVNVSRWKTSISWVGKDFIVTRGYFQEDLIGNVSFADVVFLLLKGDLPSRKESRMLNAILVSFCDHGVTPPSTQIARLAASTGSPIHASLAAGLLAFGKEHAGAIQDCMKLLQDAMKTGGEISQLARELVDEYLERGEKIPGFGHRYHSRDPRAVRILELAEKYKCRGGHVQLALEMEKRLNRLKNVNMNIDGANAAILSDLGFHWGVGTGIFMIGRLPGLIAHIDEEKRQEKPFRKTLKLEEIEYHGKKPAHHRR
;
A
#
# COMPACT_ATOMS: atom_id res chain seq x y z
N MET A 1 -11.73 1.72 61.16
CA MET A 1 -12.63 1.33 60.06
C MET A 1 -11.96 0.23 59.27
N ALA A 2 -12.48 -0.99 59.31
CA ALA A 2 -11.98 -2.07 58.46
C ALA A 2 -12.48 -1.84 57.03
N ILE A 3 -11.57 -1.81 56.07
CA ILE A 3 -11.88 -1.70 54.65
C ILE A 3 -12.65 -2.97 54.28
N GLY A 4 -13.90 -2.84 53.85
CA GLY A 4 -14.76 -3.99 53.55
C GLY A 4 -14.18 -4.85 52.41
N LYS A 5 -14.45 -6.16 52.43
CA LYS A 5 -13.96 -7.11 51.41
C LYS A 5 -14.33 -6.67 49.98
N GLU A 6 -15.52 -6.09 49.78
CA GLU A 6 -15.95 -5.51 48.50
C GLU A 6 -15.15 -4.27 48.08
N SER A 7 -14.68 -3.47 49.04
CA SER A 7 -13.81 -2.31 48.79
C SER A 7 -12.40 -2.77 48.39
N LEU A 8 -11.91 -3.87 48.97
CA LEU A 8 -10.65 -4.51 48.55
C LEU A 8 -10.76 -5.15 47.16
N GLU A 9 -11.88 -5.82 46.86
CA GLU A 9 -12.11 -6.40 45.53
C GLU A 9 -12.14 -5.34 44.43
N ARG A 10 -12.72 -4.14 44.66
CA ARG A 10 -12.66 -3.03 43.69
C ARG A 10 -11.27 -2.39 43.55
N ILE A 11 -10.42 -2.47 44.57
CA ILE A 11 -9.03 -1.97 44.52
C ILE A 11 -8.15 -2.91 43.69
N PHE A 12 -8.45 -4.21 43.72
CA PHE A 12 -7.75 -5.26 42.95
C PHE A 12 -8.47 -5.69 41.68
N ASP A 13 -9.61 -5.08 41.34
CA ASP A 13 -10.21 -5.19 40.01
C ASP A 13 -9.35 -4.35 39.05
N VAL A 14 -8.13 -4.85 38.82
CA VAL A 14 -7.26 -4.42 37.75
C VAL A 14 -8.12 -4.61 36.52
N ASN A 15 -8.60 -3.49 35.99
CA ASN A 15 -9.39 -3.45 34.78
C ASN A 15 -8.44 -3.88 33.65
N VAL A 16 -8.22 -5.19 33.53
CA VAL A 16 -7.41 -5.79 32.49
C VAL A 16 -8.23 -5.59 31.25
N SER A 17 -7.98 -4.47 30.59
CA SER A 17 -8.52 -4.13 29.29
C SER A 17 -8.35 -5.36 28.39
N ARG A 18 -9.40 -6.15 28.25
CA ARG A 18 -9.42 -7.31 27.35
C ARG A 18 -9.43 -6.74 25.94
N TRP A 19 -8.44 -7.12 25.14
CA TRP A 19 -8.41 -6.79 23.72
C TRP A 19 -9.74 -7.22 23.09
N LYS A 20 -10.44 -6.27 22.46
CA LYS A 20 -11.69 -6.52 21.73
C LYS A 20 -11.36 -6.59 20.24
N THR A 21 -11.89 -7.60 19.55
CA THR A 21 -11.74 -7.75 18.11
C THR A 21 -13.04 -8.26 17.49
N SER A 22 -13.35 -7.77 16.29
CA SER A 22 -14.42 -8.28 15.43
C SER A 22 -13.87 -8.95 14.17
N ILE A 23 -12.55 -9.23 14.12
CA ILE A 23 -11.85 -9.75 12.94
C ILE A 23 -11.86 -11.27 12.93
N SER A 24 -11.30 -11.89 13.97
CA SER A 24 -11.24 -13.35 14.10
C SER A 24 -11.48 -13.80 15.53
N TRP A 25 -12.04 -14.99 15.67
CA TRP A 25 -12.27 -15.68 16.93
C TRP A 25 -11.71 -17.10 16.84
N VAL A 26 -10.78 -17.43 17.72
CA VAL A 26 -10.24 -18.78 17.87
C VAL A 26 -10.90 -19.43 19.08
N GLY A 27 -11.58 -20.55 18.85
CA GLY A 27 -12.14 -21.39 19.90
C GLY A 27 -11.44 -22.74 19.97
N LYS A 28 -11.96 -23.62 20.83
CA LYS A 28 -11.52 -25.02 20.85
C LYS A 28 -12.02 -25.68 19.56
N ASP A 29 -11.09 -26.10 18.71
CA ASP A 29 -11.33 -26.83 17.46
C ASP A 29 -12.01 -26.03 16.33
N PHE A 30 -12.09 -24.70 16.42
CA PHE A 30 -12.58 -23.86 15.32
C PHE A 30 -11.89 -22.49 15.25
N ILE A 31 -11.91 -21.90 14.06
CA ILE A 31 -11.50 -20.51 13.81
C ILE A 31 -12.61 -19.84 13.00
N VAL A 32 -13.08 -18.69 13.45
CA VAL A 32 -14.01 -17.83 12.71
C VAL A 32 -13.28 -16.58 12.26
N THR A 33 -13.42 -16.21 10.99
CA THR A 33 -12.94 -14.94 10.43
C THR A 33 -14.14 -14.18 9.90
N ARG A 34 -14.47 -13.04 10.50
CA ARG A 34 -15.59 -12.15 10.11
C ARG A 34 -16.92 -12.90 9.91
N GLY A 35 -17.22 -13.87 10.79
CA GLY A 35 -18.48 -14.63 10.75
C GLY A 35 -18.44 -15.91 9.90
N TYR A 36 -17.32 -16.21 9.23
CA TYR A 36 -17.14 -17.44 8.45
C TYR A 36 -16.19 -18.40 9.16
N PHE A 37 -16.52 -19.68 9.20
CA PHE A 37 -15.56 -20.70 9.64
C PHE A 37 -14.37 -20.73 8.67
N GLN A 38 -13.16 -20.88 9.21
CA GLN A 38 -11.94 -20.79 8.43
C GLN A 38 -11.84 -21.93 7.40
N GLU A 39 -12.31 -23.11 7.76
CA GLU A 39 -12.46 -24.29 6.90
C GLU A 39 -13.40 -24.05 5.72
N ASP A 40 -14.45 -23.24 5.90
CA ASP A 40 -15.37 -22.88 4.81
C ASP A 40 -14.72 -21.90 3.82
N LEU A 41 -13.78 -21.07 4.27
CA LEU A 41 -13.05 -20.16 3.39
C LEU A 41 -12.01 -20.91 2.54
N ILE A 42 -11.36 -21.93 3.11
CA ILE A 42 -10.31 -22.69 2.43
C ILE A 42 -10.90 -23.46 1.23
N GLY A 43 -10.41 -23.13 0.02
CA GLY A 43 -10.83 -23.78 -1.22
C GLY A 43 -12.09 -23.19 -1.87
N ASN A 44 -12.85 -22.35 -1.18
CA ASN A 44 -14.08 -21.74 -1.71
C ASN A 44 -13.93 -20.27 -2.09
N VAL A 45 -12.95 -19.55 -1.53
CA VAL A 45 -12.67 -18.15 -1.87
C VAL A 45 -11.21 -17.95 -2.23
N SER A 46 -10.93 -16.87 -2.96
CA SER A 46 -9.56 -16.50 -3.34
C SER A 46 -8.84 -15.76 -2.20
N PHE A 47 -7.51 -15.66 -2.30
CA PHE A 47 -6.72 -14.84 -1.38
C PHE A 47 -7.19 -13.37 -1.37
N ALA A 48 -7.52 -12.82 -2.54
CA ALA A 48 -8.04 -11.45 -2.65
C ALA A 48 -9.38 -11.30 -1.89
N ASP A 49 -10.24 -12.32 -1.91
CA ASP A 49 -11.52 -12.29 -1.20
C ASP A 49 -11.34 -12.26 0.31
N VAL A 50 -10.36 -13.03 0.83
CA VAL A 50 -10.02 -13.01 2.26
C VAL A 50 -9.41 -11.66 2.67
N VAL A 51 -8.55 -11.06 1.82
CA VAL A 51 -8.03 -9.70 2.04
C VAL A 51 -9.18 -8.69 2.10
N PHE A 52 -10.12 -8.76 1.16
CA PHE A 52 -11.31 -7.91 1.16
C PHE A 52 -12.12 -8.11 2.46
N LEU A 53 -12.41 -9.35 2.84
CA LEU A 53 -13.15 -9.71 4.05
C LEU A 53 -12.51 -9.12 5.31
N LEU A 54 -11.19 -9.26 5.48
CA LEU A 54 -10.47 -8.77 6.65
C LEU A 54 -10.54 -7.24 6.76
N LEU A 55 -10.34 -6.55 5.64
CA LEU A 55 -10.25 -5.09 5.58
C LEU A 55 -11.62 -4.40 5.56
N LYS A 56 -12.65 -5.00 4.95
CA LYS A 56 -13.99 -4.42 4.79
C LYS A 56 -15.03 -4.97 5.74
N GLY A 57 -14.87 -6.22 6.20
CA GLY A 57 -15.79 -6.90 7.10
C GLY A 57 -16.69 -7.93 6.44
N ASP A 58 -16.91 -7.84 5.13
CA ASP A 58 -17.78 -8.73 4.35
C ASP A 58 -17.04 -9.32 3.13
N LEU A 59 -17.49 -10.46 2.63
CA LEU A 59 -16.96 -11.03 1.39
C LEU A 59 -17.31 -10.14 0.18
N PRO A 60 -16.42 -10.03 -0.81
CA PRO A 60 -16.69 -9.22 -1.99
C PRO A 60 -17.74 -9.88 -2.90
N SER A 61 -18.46 -9.07 -3.65
CA SER A 61 -19.18 -9.54 -4.84
C SER A 61 -18.20 -10.09 -5.88
N ARG A 62 -18.70 -10.87 -6.85
CA ARG A 62 -17.87 -11.40 -7.94
C ARG A 62 -17.11 -10.34 -8.74
N LYS A 63 -17.65 -9.12 -8.85
CA LYS A 63 -17.00 -8.00 -9.57
C LYS A 63 -15.87 -7.42 -8.74
N GLU A 64 -16.11 -7.19 -7.45
CA GLU A 64 -15.13 -6.69 -6.48
C GLU A 64 -13.97 -7.67 -6.30
N SER A 65 -14.26 -8.97 -6.21
CA SER A 65 -13.27 -10.05 -6.16
C SER A 65 -12.29 -9.96 -7.33
N ARG A 66 -12.82 -9.90 -8.56
CA ARG A 66 -12.01 -9.78 -9.78
C ARG A 66 -11.22 -8.47 -9.83
N MET A 67 -11.81 -7.39 -9.34
CA MET A 67 -11.19 -6.07 -9.33
C MET A 67 -10.03 -6.03 -8.34
N LEU A 68 -10.24 -6.43 -7.08
CA LEU A 68 -9.19 -6.45 -6.07
C LEU A 68 -8.06 -7.41 -6.46
N ASN A 69 -8.37 -8.58 -7.03
CA ASN A 69 -7.34 -9.47 -7.55
C ASN A 69 -6.48 -8.78 -8.61
N ALA A 70 -7.08 -8.06 -9.56
CA ALA A 70 -6.32 -7.32 -10.58
C ALA A 70 -5.49 -6.18 -9.98
N ILE A 71 -6.00 -5.49 -8.95
CA ILE A 71 -5.25 -4.47 -8.20
C ILE A 71 -4.01 -5.08 -7.55
N LEU A 72 -4.16 -6.18 -6.81
CA LEU A 72 -3.04 -6.87 -6.16
C LEU A 72 -1.98 -7.32 -7.18
N VAL A 73 -2.42 -7.88 -8.32
CA VAL A 73 -1.53 -8.26 -9.43
C VAL A 73 -0.76 -7.06 -9.99
N SER A 74 -1.41 -5.89 -10.11
CA SER A 74 -0.76 -4.68 -10.63
C SER A 74 0.37 -4.15 -9.75
N PHE A 75 0.39 -4.54 -8.47
CA PHE A 75 1.43 -4.21 -7.49
C PHE A 75 2.48 -5.33 -7.31
N CYS A 76 2.28 -6.52 -7.89
CA CYS A 76 3.09 -7.70 -7.55
C CYS A 76 4.59 -7.53 -7.67
N ASP A 77 5.08 -6.87 -8.72
CA ASP A 77 6.50 -6.52 -8.83
C ASP A 77 6.80 -5.31 -9.71
N HIS A 78 7.93 -4.67 -9.45
CA HIS A 78 8.47 -3.56 -10.24
C HIS A 78 10.00 -3.64 -10.37
N GLY A 79 10.54 -4.86 -10.34
CA GLY A 79 11.96 -5.15 -10.42
C GLY A 79 12.77 -4.63 -9.24
N VAL A 80 14.07 -4.47 -9.49
CA VAL A 80 15.06 -4.07 -8.48
C VAL A 80 15.22 -2.55 -8.31
N THR A 81 14.52 -1.74 -9.10
CA THR A 81 14.64 -0.28 -9.02
C THR A 81 14.03 0.34 -7.75
N PRO A 82 12.92 -0.16 -7.15
CA PRO A 82 12.36 0.44 -5.96
C PRO A 82 13.25 0.25 -4.72
N PRO A 83 13.38 1.25 -3.83
CA PRO A 83 14.18 1.14 -2.61
C PRO A 83 13.84 -0.07 -1.74
N SER A 84 12.55 -0.40 -1.59
CA SER A 84 12.11 -1.59 -0.82
C SER A 84 12.70 -2.90 -1.36
N THR A 85 12.77 -3.06 -2.69
CA THR A 85 13.36 -4.25 -3.29
C THR A 85 14.87 -4.27 -3.05
N GLN A 86 15.54 -3.14 -3.25
CA GLN A 86 16.99 -3.02 -3.03
C GLN A 86 17.37 -3.32 -1.59
N ILE A 87 16.64 -2.76 -0.62
CA ILE A 87 16.87 -2.96 0.81
C ILE A 87 16.61 -4.41 1.21
N ALA A 88 15.52 -5.03 0.72
CA ALA A 88 15.22 -6.43 1.00
C ALA A 88 16.32 -7.36 0.48
N ARG A 89 16.81 -7.13 -0.75
CA ARG A 89 17.92 -7.89 -1.33
C ARG A 89 19.22 -7.64 -0.60
N LEU A 90 19.55 -6.40 -0.28
CA LEU A 90 20.78 -6.08 0.45
C LEU A 90 20.79 -6.76 1.83
N ALA A 91 19.69 -6.71 2.56
CA ALA A 91 19.52 -7.41 3.83
C ALA A 91 19.64 -8.94 3.67
N ALA A 92 19.05 -9.51 2.61
CA ALA A 92 19.19 -10.93 2.31
C ALA A 92 20.65 -11.33 2.03
N SER A 93 21.40 -10.48 1.33
CA SER A 93 22.82 -10.72 1.01
C SER A 93 23.73 -10.78 2.24
N THR A 94 23.30 -10.26 3.39
CA THR A 94 24.04 -10.36 4.66
C THR A 94 23.83 -11.71 5.37
N GLY A 95 23.03 -12.62 4.79
CA GLY A 95 22.63 -13.87 5.44
C GLY A 95 21.40 -13.73 6.36
N SER A 96 20.73 -12.58 6.37
CA SER A 96 19.53 -12.37 7.21
C SER A 96 18.41 -13.35 6.84
N PRO A 97 17.59 -13.84 7.80
CA PRO A 97 16.48 -14.73 7.50
C PRO A 97 15.38 -14.01 6.69
N ILE A 98 14.56 -14.78 5.97
CA ILE A 98 13.60 -14.23 4.99
C ILE A 98 12.64 -13.18 5.57
N HIS A 99 12.13 -13.42 6.79
CA HIS A 99 11.22 -12.50 7.45
C HIS A 99 11.90 -11.19 7.85
N ALA A 100 13.18 -11.21 8.23
CA ALA A 100 13.94 -10.01 8.56
C ALA A 100 14.28 -9.19 7.30
N SER A 101 14.68 -9.86 6.22
CA SER A 101 14.89 -9.21 4.91
C SER A 101 13.60 -8.59 4.37
N LEU A 102 12.47 -9.30 4.52
CA LEU A 102 11.16 -8.80 4.13
C LEU A 102 10.76 -7.58 4.98
N ALA A 103 10.91 -7.68 6.31
CA ALA A 103 10.65 -6.55 7.21
C ALA A 103 11.50 -5.33 6.84
N ALA A 104 12.78 -5.50 6.53
CA ALA A 104 13.65 -4.41 6.07
C ALA A 104 13.10 -3.75 4.78
N GLY A 105 12.66 -4.54 3.81
CA GLY A 105 12.01 -4.02 2.61
C GLY A 105 10.71 -3.27 2.88
N LEU A 106 9.88 -3.77 3.79
CA LEU A 106 8.63 -3.11 4.20
C LEU A 106 8.87 -1.81 4.96
N LEU A 107 9.90 -1.74 5.81
CA LEU A 107 10.32 -0.53 6.53
C LEU A 107 10.78 0.59 5.59
N ALA A 108 11.11 0.27 4.34
CA ALA A 108 11.41 1.28 3.32
C ALA A 108 10.16 1.99 2.79
N PHE A 109 8.96 1.46 3.03
CA PHE A 109 7.73 2.13 2.64
C PHE A 109 7.48 3.34 3.55
N GLY A 110 7.19 4.48 2.94
CA GLY A 110 7.00 5.76 3.61
C GLY A 110 6.49 6.81 2.65
N LYS A 111 6.53 8.08 3.06
CA LYS A 111 5.99 9.22 2.29
C LYS A 111 6.47 9.23 0.83
N GLU A 112 7.77 9.04 0.61
CA GLU A 112 8.39 9.12 -0.72
C GLU A 112 8.43 7.77 -1.47
N HIS A 113 7.96 6.68 -0.84
CA HIS A 113 7.97 5.34 -1.43
C HIS A 113 6.74 4.55 -0.98
N ALA A 114 5.80 4.31 -1.90
CA ALA A 114 4.48 3.69 -1.67
C ALA A 114 3.42 4.54 -0.93
N GLY A 115 3.75 5.73 -0.42
CA GLY A 115 2.79 6.59 0.30
C GLY A 115 1.71 7.24 -0.59
N ALA A 116 1.98 7.40 -1.89
CA ALA A 116 1.12 8.17 -2.79
C ALA A 116 -0.30 7.60 -2.94
N ILE A 117 -0.48 6.28 -2.85
CA ILE A 117 -1.80 5.64 -2.99
C ILE A 117 -2.76 6.08 -1.87
N GLN A 118 -2.30 6.07 -0.62
CA GLN A 118 -3.11 6.44 0.53
C GLN A 118 -3.47 7.92 0.51
N ASP A 119 -2.50 8.77 0.17
CA ASP A 119 -2.72 10.21 0.06
C ASP A 119 -3.67 10.55 -1.09
N CYS A 120 -3.57 9.84 -2.22
CA CYS A 120 -4.49 9.98 -3.34
C CYS A 120 -5.91 9.50 -2.97
N MET A 121 -6.06 8.36 -2.28
CA MET A 121 -7.36 7.90 -1.77
C MET A 121 -7.99 8.96 -0.85
N LYS A 122 -7.20 9.51 0.08
CA LYS A 122 -7.67 10.52 1.02
C LYS A 122 -8.13 11.78 0.27
N LEU A 123 -7.32 12.27 -0.66
CA LEU A 123 -7.63 13.43 -1.49
C LEU A 123 -8.96 13.26 -2.24
N LEU A 124 -9.13 12.14 -2.95
CA LEU A 124 -10.34 11.86 -3.73
C LEU A 124 -11.56 11.70 -2.83
N GLN A 125 -11.44 10.98 -1.71
CA GLN A 125 -12.54 10.74 -0.78
C GLN A 125 -12.97 12.02 -0.05
N ASP A 126 -12.02 12.85 0.38
CA ASP A 126 -12.32 14.12 1.05
C ASP A 126 -12.97 15.12 0.08
N ALA A 127 -12.48 15.19 -1.18
CA ALA A 127 -13.10 16.01 -2.21
C ALA A 127 -14.55 15.59 -2.53
N MET A 128 -14.84 14.30 -2.59
CA MET A 128 -16.21 13.83 -2.86
C MET A 128 -17.19 14.13 -1.71
N LYS A 129 -16.71 14.39 -0.48
CA LYS A 129 -17.56 14.76 0.67
C LYS A 129 -18.09 16.19 0.60
N THR A 130 -17.39 17.10 -0.09
CA THR A 130 -17.83 18.49 -0.21
C THR A 130 -19.07 18.60 -1.11
N GLY A 131 -19.30 17.60 -1.97
CA GLY A 131 -20.37 17.60 -2.96
C GLY A 131 -20.08 18.56 -4.13
N GLY A 132 -20.99 18.60 -5.10
CA GLY A 132 -20.85 19.44 -6.29
C GLY A 132 -20.55 18.65 -7.56
N GLU A 133 -20.28 19.39 -8.63
CA GLU A 133 -20.03 18.81 -9.94
C GLU A 133 -18.56 18.36 -10.06
N ILE A 134 -18.34 17.12 -10.51
CA ILE A 134 -17.02 16.47 -10.47
C ILE A 134 -15.98 17.23 -11.30
N SER A 135 -16.35 17.77 -12.46
CA SER A 135 -15.41 18.54 -13.30
C SER A 135 -15.00 19.88 -12.66
N GLN A 136 -15.86 20.49 -11.85
CA GLN A 136 -15.51 21.64 -11.03
C GLN A 136 -14.54 21.25 -9.91
N LEU A 137 -14.86 20.22 -9.13
CA LEU A 137 -13.96 19.71 -8.07
C LEU A 137 -12.58 19.36 -8.63
N ALA A 138 -12.52 18.68 -9.77
CA ALA A 138 -11.27 18.33 -10.43
C ALA A 138 -10.43 19.56 -10.80
N ARG A 139 -11.05 20.62 -11.32
CA ARG A 139 -10.37 21.87 -11.68
C ARG A 139 -9.80 22.56 -10.45
N GLU A 140 -10.63 22.74 -9.42
CA GLU A 140 -10.25 23.42 -8.18
C GLU A 140 -9.08 22.70 -7.51
N LEU A 141 -9.15 21.38 -7.35
CA LEU A 141 -8.05 20.59 -6.77
C LEU A 141 -6.76 20.72 -7.56
N VAL A 142 -6.81 20.60 -8.88
CA VAL A 142 -5.60 20.67 -9.70
C VAL A 142 -5.00 22.07 -9.64
N ASP A 143 -5.82 23.10 -9.77
CA ASP A 143 -5.34 24.49 -9.78
C ASP A 143 -4.73 24.85 -8.41
N GLU A 144 -5.34 24.44 -7.30
CA GLU A 144 -4.83 24.65 -5.92
C GLU A 144 -3.43 24.04 -5.71
N TYR A 145 -3.21 22.78 -6.13
CA TYR A 145 -1.90 22.15 -6.03
C TYR A 145 -0.84 22.83 -6.90
N LEU A 146 -1.24 23.27 -8.10
CA LEU A 146 -0.34 23.97 -9.01
C LEU A 146 0.05 25.36 -8.49
N GLU A 147 -0.87 26.09 -7.87
CA GLU A 147 -0.60 27.39 -7.22
C GLU A 147 0.40 27.24 -6.07
N ARG A 148 0.33 26.13 -5.31
CA ARG A 148 1.31 25.81 -4.27
C ARG A 148 2.64 25.26 -4.80
N GLY A 149 2.75 24.95 -6.09
CA GLY A 149 3.92 24.29 -6.66
C GLY A 149 4.12 22.85 -6.17
N GLU A 150 3.05 22.20 -5.69
CA GLU A 150 3.09 20.85 -5.12
C GLU A 150 2.77 19.77 -6.17
N LYS A 151 3.25 18.55 -5.92
CA LYS A 151 2.87 17.38 -6.73
C LYS A 151 1.56 16.81 -6.21
N ILE A 152 0.67 16.44 -7.13
CA ILE A 152 -0.59 15.77 -6.80
C ILE A 152 -0.34 14.27 -6.60
N PRO A 153 -0.66 13.68 -5.43
CA PRO A 153 -0.50 12.25 -5.19
C PRO A 153 -1.26 11.41 -6.23
N GLY A 154 -0.60 10.36 -6.75
CA GLY A 154 -1.17 9.47 -7.78
C GLY A 154 -0.98 9.94 -9.22
N PHE A 155 -0.34 11.10 -9.45
CA PHE A 155 -0.07 11.63 -10.78
C PHE A 155 1.44 11.81 -11.03
N GLY A 156 1.85 11.50 -12.26
CA GLY A 156 3.24 11.51 -12.69
C GLY A 156 3.99 10.23 -12.35
N HIS A 157 4.98 9.88 -13.18
CA HIS A 157 5.78 8.67 -13.00
C HIS A 157 7.21 8.89 -13.44
N ARG A 158 8.17 8.30 -12.72
CA ARG A 158 9.61 8.49 -13.01
C ARG A 158 10.05 7.87 -14.34
N TYR A 159 9.40 6.78 -14.75
CA TYR A 159 9.82 5.96 -15.89
C TYR A 159 8.85 5.98 -17.07
N HIS A 160 7.63 6.49 -16.88
CA HIS A 160 6.56 6.35 -17.87
C HIS A 160 5.87 7.68 -18.07
N SER A 161 5.75 8.12 -19.32
CA SER A 161 4.86 9.24 -19.65
C SER A 161 3.39 8.85 -19.47
N ARG A 162 3.04 7.62 -19.84
CA ARG A 162 1.75 6.99 -19.61
C ARG A 162 1.97 5.59 -19.04
N ASP A 163 1.56 5.36 -17.78
CA ASP A 163 1.76 4.08 -17.12
C ASP A 163 0.84 3.00 -17.73
N PRO A 164 1.39 1.95 -18.35
CA PRO A 164 0.57 0.93 -19.01
C PRO A 164 -0.34 0.17 -18.04
N ARG A 165 0.04 0.07 -16.76
CA ARG A 165 -0.77 -0.59 -15.74
C ARG A 165 -1.98 0.26 -15.38
N ALA A 166 -1.82 1.57 -15.29
CA ALA A 166 -2.91 2.50 -15.01
C ALA A 166 -3.97 2.42 -16.12
N VAL A 167 -3.54 2.38 -17.39
CA VAL A 167 -4.46 2.18 -18.52
C VAL A 167 -5.22 0.87 -18.36
N ARG A 168 -4.50 -0.24 -18.14
CA ARG A 168 -5.12 -1.56 -18.07
C ARG A 168 -6.10 -1.70 -16.90
N ILE A 169 -5.77 -1.16 -15.73
CA ILE A 169 -6.61 -1.33 -14.55
C ILE A 169 -7.92 -0.53 -14.67
N LEU A 170 -7.89 0.64 -15.33
CA LEU A 170 -9.08 1.44 -15.60
C LEU A 170 -10.02 0.77 -16.62
N GLU A 171 -9.47 0.12 -17.65
CA GLU A 171 -10.26 -0.71 -18.58
C GLU A 171 -10.98 -1.86 -17.85
N LEU A 172 -10.29 -2.48 -16.89
CA LEU A 172 -10.87 -3.54 -16.07
C LEU A 172 -11.94 -3.00 -15.11
N ALA A 173 -11.73 -1.82 -14.53
CA ALA A 173 -12.73 -1.18 -13.68
C ALA A 173 -14.03 -0.89 -14.46
N GLU A 174 -13.91 -0.41 -15.70
CA GLU A 174 -15.06 -0.25 -16.60
C GLU A 174 -15.73 -1.60 -16.89
N LYS A 175 -14.95 -2.60 -17.34
CA LYS A 175 -15.45 -3.94 -17.66
C LYS A 175 -16.16 -4.61 -16.49
N TYR A 176 -15.65 -4.44 -15.28
CA TYR A 176 -16.21 -5.05 -14.07
C TYR A 176 -17.29 -4.20 -13.42
N LYS A 177 -17.58 -3.00 -13.96
CA LYS A 177 -18.53 -2.04 -13.40
C LYS A 177 -18.16 -1.64 -11.97
N CYS A 178 -16.87 -1.41 -11.75
CA CYS A 178 -16.27 -0.94 -10.49
C CYS A 178 -15.79 0.52 -10.61
N ARG A 179 -16.20 1.23 -11.66
CA ARG A 179 -15.97 2.65 -11.87
C ARG A 179 -17.12 3.45 -11.24
N GLY A 180 -16.80 4.40 -10.39
CA GLY A 180 -17.74 5.31 -9.74
C GLY A 180 -17.23 6.76 -9.77
N GLY A 181 -17.65 7.54 -8.76
CA GLY A 181 -17.37 8.97 -8.68
C GLY A 181 -15.88 9.30 -8.47
N HIS A 182 -15.15 8.49 -7.71
CA HIS A 182 -13.73 8.74 -7.46
C HIS A 182 -12.88 8.51 -8.69
N VAL A 183 -13.16 7.45 -9.46
CA VAL A 183 -12.49 7.22 -10.76
C VAL A 183 -12.88 8.32 -11.76
N GLN A 184 -14.12 8.80 -11.76
CA GLN A 184 -14.52 9.93 -12.61
C GLN A 184 -13.75 11.21 -12.24
N LEU A 185 -13.63 11.52 -10.95
CA LEU A 185 -12.86 12.65 -10.45
C LEU A 185 -11.39 12.56 -10.87
N ALA A 186 -10.76 11.41 -10.64
CA ALA A 186 -9.37 11.19 -11.02
C ALA A 186 -9.11 11.35 -12.53
N LEU A 187 -10.06 10.93 -13.40
CA LEU A 187 -9.95 11.15 -14.85
C LEU A 187 -10.09 12.62 -15.25
N GLU A 188 -11.01 13.38 -14.64
CA GLU A 188 -11.12 14.82 -14.93
C GLU A 188 -9.89 15.59 -14.42
N MET A 189 -9.33 15.17 -13.28
CA MET A 189 -8.05 15.69 -12.79
C MET A 189 -6.92 15.38 -13.78
N GLU A 190 -6.81 14.14 -14.27
CA GLU A 190 -5.82 13.75 -15.29
C GLU A 190 -5.96 14.61 -16.55
N LYS A 191 -7.19 14.79 -17.06
CA LYS A 191 -7.46 15.59 -18.25
C LYS A 191 -7.04 17.05 -18.07
N ARG A 192 -7.29 17.64 -16.91
CA ARG A 192 -6.86 19.02 -16.58
C ARG A 192 -5.34 19.11 -16.47
N LEU A 193 -4.73 18.20 -15.72
CA LEU A 193 -3.30 18.20 -15.45
C LEU A 193 -2.46 17.87 -16.69
N ASN A 194 -2.94 16.95 -17.54
CA ASN A 194 -2.31 16.63 -18.82
C ASN A 194 -2.28 17.85 -19.74
N ARG A 195 -3.39 18.60 -19.85
CA ARG A 195 -3.44 19.85 -20.65
C ARG A 195 -2.48 20.91 -20.17
N LEU A 196 -2.26 21.04 -18.86
CA LEU A 196 -1.44 22.08 -18.26
C LEU A 196 0.05 21.72 -18.17
N LYS A 197 0.37 20.47 -17.88
CA LYS A 197 1.71 20.01 -17.50
C LYS A 197 2.16 18.73 -18.21
N ASN A 198 1.33 18.13 -19.06
CA ASN A 198 1.56 16.84 -19.70
C ASN A 198 1.85 15.71 -18.69
N VAL A 199 1.15 15.72 -17.56
CA VAL A 199 1.26 14.70 -16.51
C VAL A 199 0.02 13.82 -16.52
N ASN A 200 0.25 12.50 -16.52
CA ASN A 200 -0.79 11.47 -16.50
C ASN A 200 -0.86 10.79 -15.13
N MET A 201 -1.98 10.13 -14.86
CA MET A 201 -2.17 9.31 -13.66
C MET A 201 -1.26 8.08 -13.72
N ASN A 202 -0.68 7.71 -12.58
CA ASN A 202 0.13 6.51 -12.45
C ASN A 202 -0.71 5.36 -11.86
N ILE A 203 -0.11 4.18 -11.68
CA ILE A 203 -0.81 3.02 -11.12
C ILE A 203 -1.37 3.28 -9.71
N ASP A 204 -0.68 4.07 -8.88
CA ASP A 204 -1.13 4.36 -7.51
C ASP A 204 -2.39 5.23 -7.55
N GLY A 205 -2.44 6.25 -8.41
CA GLY A 205 -3.63 7.08 -8.59
C GLY A 205 -4.83 6.30 -9.14
N ALA A 206 -4.60 5.46 -10.15
CA ALA A 206 -5.67 4.63 -10.73
C ALA A 206 -6.23 3.65 -9.69
N ASN A 207 -5.37 2.96 -8.94
CA ASN A 207 -5.79 2.05 -7.89
C ASN A 207 -6.42 2.78 -6.70
N ALA A 208 -5.92 3.97 -6.32
CA ALA A 208 -6.50 4.78 -5.27
C ALA A 208 -7.96 5.16 -5.60
N ALA A 209 -8.22 5.57 -6.84
CA ALA A 209 -9.56 5.91 -7.27
C ALA A 209 -10.49 4.68 -7.28
N ILE A 210 -10.04 3.55 -7.83
CA ILE A 210 -10.83 2.31 -7.85
C ILE A 210 -11.10 1.81 -6.43
N LEU A 211 -10.10 1.75 -5.56
CA LEU A 211 -10.26 1.31 -4.16
C LEU A 211 -11.26 2.22 -3.40
N SER A 212 -11.27 3.51 -3.70
CA SER A 212 -12.24 4.45 -3.13
C SER A 212 -13.67 4.18 -3.63
N ASP A 213 -13.85 3.85 -4.90
CA ASP A 213 -15.15 3.43 -5.46
C ASP A 213 -15.61 2.05 -4.96
N LEU A 214 -14.67 1.16 -4.59
CA LEU A 214 -14.97 -0.07 -3.86
C LEU A 214 -15.26 0.17 -2.35
N GLY A 215 -15.19 1.43 -1.91
CA GLY A 215 -15.52 1.84 -0.54
C GLY A 215 -14.47 1.47 0.51
N PHE A 216 -13.21 1.25 0.14
CA PHE A 216 -12.13 1.09 1.12
C PHE A 216 -11.83 2.43 1.80
N HIS A 217 -11.62 2.37 3.12
CA HIS A 217 -11.16 3.54 3.88
C HIS A 217 -9.75 3.93 3.41
N TRP A 218 -9.52 5.22 3.11
CA TRP A 218 -8.22 5.68 2.59
C TRP A 218 -7.02 5.22 3.42
N GLY A 219 -7.15 5.17 4.75
CA GLY A 219 -6.08 4.77 5.67
C GLY A 219 -5.57 3.34 5.54
N VAL A 220 -6.24 2.46 4.78
CA VAL A 220 -5.72 1.11 4.47
C VAL A 220 -5.02 1.02 3.12
N GLY A 221 -5.00 2.10 2.33
CA GLY A 221 -4.47 2.12 0.96
C GLY A 221 -3.03 1.63 0.87
N THR A 222 -2.14 2.15 1.73
CA THR A 222 -0.75 1.68 1.79
C THR A 222 -0.67 0.20 2.15
N GLY A 223 -1.52 -0.27 3.06
CA GLY A 223 -1.58 -1.68 3.45
C GLY A 223 -1.95 -2.60 2.28
N ILE A 224 -2.89 -2.21 1.43
CA ILE A 224 -3.26 -2.96 0.22
C ILE A 224 -2.09 -3.03 -0.77
N PHE A 225 -1.39 -1.90 -0.96
CA PHE A 225 -0.16 -1.88 -1.77
C PHE A 225 0.89 -2.83 -1.19
N MET A 226 1.11 -2.81 0.13
CA MET A 226 2.06 -3.70 0.81
C MET A 226 1.72 -5.17 0.56
N ILE A 227 0.45 -5.57 0.74
CA ILE A 227 -0.02 -6.93 0.47
C ILE A 227 0.31 -7.33 -0.98
N GLY A 228 0.04 -6.44 -1.93
CA GLY A 228 0.37 -6.65 -3.35
C GLY A 228 1.87 -6.84 -3.58
N ARG A 229 2.75 -6.11 -2.89
CA ARG A 229 4.22 -6.20 -3.05
C ARG A 229 4.85 -7.46 -2.43
N LEU A 230 4.19 -8.11 -1.47
CA LEU A 230 4.77 -9.23 -0.72
C LEU A 230 5.35 -10.34 -1.61
N PRO A 231 4.65 -10.86 -2.65
CA PRO A 231 5.18 -11.92 -3.50
C PRO A 231 6.49 -11.54 -4.20
N GLY A 232 6.57 -10.32 -4.76
CA GLY A 232 7.77 -9.85 -5.44
C GLY A 232 8.96 -9.66 -4.50
N LEU A 233 8.73 -9.11 -3.31
CA LEU A 233 9.79 -8.97 -2.29
C LEU A 233 10.32 -10.33 -1.84
N ILE A 234 9.44 -11.29 -1.58
CA ILE A 234 9.81 -12.66 -1.19
C ILE A 234 10.63 -13.32 -2.30
N ALA A 235 10.18 -13.22 -3.55
CA ALA A 235 10.89 -13.79 -4.70
C ALA A 235 12.30 -13.19 -4.86
N HIS A 236 12.43 -11.87 -4.73
CA HIS A 236 13.74 -11.21 -4.79
C HIS A 236 14.67 -11.60 -3.65
N ILE A 237 14.16 -11.79 -2.44
CA ILE A 237 14.95 -12.27 -1.30
C ILE A 237 15.45 -13.70 -1.54
N ASP A 238 14.60 -14.59 -2.05
CA ASP A 238 14.99 -15.97 -2.37
C ASP A 238 16.01 -16.02 -3.51
N GLU A 239 15.77 -15.26 -4.58
CA GLU A 239 16.70 -15.13 -5.72
C GLU A 239 18.09 -14.66 -5.25
N GLU A 240 18.15 -13.62 -4.43
CA GLU A 240 19.39 -13.11 -3.85
C GLU A 240 20.15 -14.20 -3.10
N LYS A 241 19.47 -14.95 -2.23
CA LYS A 241 20.11 -15.98 -1.40
C LYS A 241 20.61 -17.17 -2.21
N ARG A 242 19.91 -17.53 -3.28
CA ARG A 242 20.20 -18.72 -4.07
C ARG A 242 21.25 -18.48 -5.15
N GLN A 243 21.23 -17.31 -5.77
CA GLN A 243 21.96 -17.06 -7.01
C GLN A 243 23.17 -16.15 -6.84
N GLU A 244 23.24 -15.41 -5.75
CA GLU A 244 24.23 -14.34 -5.57
C GLU A 244 25.21 -14.66 -4.45
N LYS A 245 26.40 -14.06 -4.53
CA LYS A 245 27.38 -14.20 -3.46
C LYS A 245 26.93 -13.41 -2.24
N PRO A 246 27.20 -13.91 -1.02
CA PRO A 246 27.03 -13.13 0.19
C PRO A 246 27.78 -11.80 0.11
N PHE A 247 27.31 -10.81 0.87
CA PHE A 247 27.87 -9.45 0.90
C PHE A 247 27.85 -8.79 -0.49
N ARG A 248 26.64 -8.53 -1.02
CA ARG A 248 26.47 -7.87 -2.31
C ARG A 248 27.13 -6.49 -2.28
N LYS A 249 28.03 -6.24 -3.25
CA LYS A 249 28.61 -4.92 -3.49
C LYS A 249 27.64 -4.09 -4.34
N THR A 250 27.18 -2.96 -3.84
CA THR A 250 26.23 -2.07 -4.53
C THR A 250 26.88 -0.82 -5.11
N LEU A 251 28.04 -0.43 -4.60
CA LEU A 251 28.80 0.75 -5.01
C LEU A 251 30.24 0.35 -5.32
N LYS A 252 30.81 1.02 -6.31
CA LYS A 252 32.25 0.98 -6.57
C LYS A 252 32.95 2.10 -5.82
N LEU A 253 34.22 1.92 -5.49
CA LEU A 253 34.98 2.92 -4.72
C LEU A 253 35.07 4.25 -5.45
N GLU A 254 35.16 4.22 -6.78
CA GLU A 254 35.18 5.38 -7.66
C GLU A 254 33.84 6.16 -7.70
N GLU A 255 32.73 5.55 -7.27
CA GLU A 255 31.43 6.22 -7.17
C GLU A 255 31.25 6.98 -5.84
N ILE A 256 32.17 6.80 -4.89
CA ILE A 256 32.10 7.39 -3.56
C ILE A 256 32.96 8.65 -3.48
N GLU A 257 32.32 9.81 -3.42
CA GLU A 257 32.99 11.07 -3.16
C GLU A 257 33.10 11.35 -1.64
N TYR A 258 34.33 11.37 -1.11
CA TYR A 258 34.58 11.73 0.28
C TYR A 258 34.86 13.24 0.42
N HIS A 259 33.86 13.99 0.90
CA HIS A 259 33.96 15.43 1.17
C HIS A 259 34.46 15.81 2.57
N GLY A 260 34.76 14.81 3.42
CA GLY A 260 35.30 15.07 4.75
C GLY A 260 36.74 15.59 4.72
N LYS A 261 37.23 16.09 5.87
CA LYS A 261 38.65 16.46 6.00
C LYS A 261 39.53 15.23 5.74
N LYS A 262 40.46 15.36 4.82
CA LYS A 262 41.46 14.33 4.53
C LYS A 262 42.66 14.50 5.49
N PRO A 263 43.26 13.41 5.99
CA PRO A 263 44.48 13.50 6.78
C PRO A 263 45.59 14.23 6.00
N ALA A 264 46.40 15.04 6.69
CA ALA A 264 47.52 15.76 6.07
C ALA A 264 48.60 14.81 5.50
N HIS A 265 48.66 13.57 6.02
CA HIS A 265 49.58 12.53 5.57
C HIS A 265 48.83 11.20 5.43
N HIS A 266 49.02 10.51 4.30
CA HIS A 266 48.61 9.11 4.18
C HIS A 266 49.53 8.24 5.03
N ARG A 267 48.97 7.48 5.97
CA ARG A 267 49.69 6.37 6.60
C ARG A 267 49.85 5.28 5.53
N ARG A 268 51.09 5.02 5.12
CA ARG A 268 51.44 3.81 4.36
C ARG A 268 51.22 2.58 5.22
#